data_AF-E3CSH4-F1
#
_entry.id   AF-E3CSH4-F1
#
_cell.length_a   1.000
_cell.length_b   1.000
_cell.length_c   1.000
_cell.angle_alpha   90.00
_cell.angle_beta   90.00
_cell.angle_gamma   90.00
#
_symmetry.space_group_name_H-M   'P 1'
#
loop_
_entity.id
_entity.type
_entity.pdbx_description
1 polymer ?
#
loop_
_entity_poly.entity_id
_entity_poly.type
_entity_poly.pdbx_seq_one_letter_code
_entity_poly.pdbx_strand_id
1 'polypeptide(L)' 'MHPRIAVRNARKLVNLNKKEEDIILKHMWGATIAPPKYKESYIVTMVDKYWAVKEAVTPLRNRIKDTKFFRRKTLQSKHN' A
#
# COMPACT_ATOMS: atom_id res chain seq x y z
N MET A 1 -9.63 15.53 -4.72
CA MET A 1 -10.33 15.43 -6.03
C MET A 1 -10.39 14.00 -6.59
N HIS A 2 -9.36 13.16 -6.40
CA HIS A 2 -9.24 11.85 -7.06
C HIS A 2 -10.40 10.83 -6.83
N PRO A 3 -10.86 10.54 -5.60
CA PRO A 3 -11.81 9.43 -5.40
C PRO A 3 -13.21 9.68 -5.96
N ARG A 4 -13.71 10.92 -5.88
CA ARG A 4 -15.06 11.28 -6.41
C ARG A 4 -15.12 11.25 -7.94
N ILE A 5 -14.01 11.57 -8.61
CA ILE A 5 -13.92 11.49 -10.07
C ILE A 5 -13.85 10.02 -10.51
N ALA A 6 -13.11 9.18 -9.78
CA ALA A 6 -13.04 7.75 -10.01
C ALA A 6 -14.43 7.09 -9.91
N VAL A 7 -15.22 7.39 -8.87
CA VAL A 7 -16.61 6.91 -8.77
C VAL A 7 -17.44 7.34 -9.97
N ARG A 8 -17.37 8.63 -10.35
CA ARG A 8 -18.16 9.15 -11.48
C ARG A 8 -17.81 8.47 -12.80
N ASN A 9 -16.54 8.12 -13.01
CA ASN A 9 -16.10 7.40 -14.20
C ASN A 9 -16.49 5.91 -14.15
N ALA A 10 -16.28 5.26 -13.01
CA ALA A 10 -16.66 3.86 -12.82
C ALA A 10 -18.17 3.66 -12.99
N ARG A 11 -19.01 4.61 -12.53
CA ARG A 11 -20.47 4.58 -12.69
C ARG A 11 -20.94 4.71 -14.15
N LYS A 12 -20.07 5.19 -15.05
CA LYS A 12 -20.34 5.23 -16.51
C LYS A 12 -19.96 3.93 -17.22
N LEU A 13 -19.04 3.16 -16.64
CA LEU A 13 -18.52 1.93 -17.24
C LEU A 13 -19.22 0.68 -16.71
N VAL A 14 -19.61 0.69 -15.43
CA VAL A 14 -20.24 -0.44 -14.74
C VAL A 14 -21.33 0.05 -13.78
N ASN A 15 -22.30 -0.82 -13.49
CA ASN A 15 -23.30 -0.57 -12.47
C ASN A 15 -22.67 -0.78 -11.08
N LEU A 16 -22.46 0.32 -10.34
CA LEU A 16 -21.82 0.28 -9.02
C LEU A 16 -22.85 0.08 -7.90
N ASN A 17 -22.56 -0.86 -7.01
CA ASN A 17 -23.31 -1.00 -5.76
C ASN A 17 -22.73 -0.09 -4.64
N LYS A 18 -23.53 0.15 -3.59
CA LYS A 18 -23.13 0.99 -2.44
C LYS A 18 -21.82 0.55 -1.78
N LYS A 19 -21.51 -0.75 -1.82
CA LYS A 19 -20.25 -1.31 -1.29
C LYS A 19 -19.04 -0.95 -2.16
N GLU A 20 -19.16 -1.12 -3.48
CA GLU A 20 -18.06 -0.84 -4.42
C GLU A 20 -17.77 0.66 -4.49
N GLU A 21 -18.81 1.49 -4.42
CA GLU A 21 -18.65 2.94 -4.32
C GLU A 21 -17.89 3.35 -3.04
N ASP A 22 -18.17 2.71 -1.90
CA ASP A 22 -17.44 2.95 -0.65
C ASP A 22 -15.98 2.52 -0.76
N ILE A 23 -15.70 1.40 -1.44
CA ILE A 23 -14.33 0.93 -1.71
C ILE A 23 -13.59 1.99 -2.54
N ILE A 24 -14.16 2.45 -3.66
CA ILE A 24 -13.50 3.44 -4.53
C ILE A 24 -13.32 4.79 -3.81
N LEU A 25 -14.31 5.22 -3.01
CA LEU A 25 -14.22 6.48 -2.28
C LEU A 25 -13.18 6.45 -1.16
N LYS A 26 -13.02 5.30 -0.50
CA LYS A 26 -12.29 5.21 0.77
C LYS A 26 -11.04 4.34 0.70
N HIS A 27 -10.66 3.82 -0.46
CA HIS A 27 -9.40 3.08 -0.60
C HIS A 27 -8.19 3.91 -0.15
N MET A 28 -8.28 5.25 -0.22
CA MET A 28 -7.25 6.19 0.25
C MET A 28 -7.38 6.55 1.74
N TRP A 29 -8.06 5.73 2.55
CA TRP A 29 -8.23 6.00 3.98
C TRP A 29 -6.89 5.91 4.74
N GLY A 30 -6.47 7.07 5.25
CA GLY A 30 -5.09 7.35 5.68
C GLY A 30 -4.60 8.72 5.18
N ALA A 31 -5.04 9.14 3.99
CA ALA A 31 -4.86 10.51 3.47
C ALA A 31 -6.16 11.35 3.55
N THR A 32 -7.31 10.69 3.73
CA THR A 32 -8.63 11.32 3.85
C THR A 32 -9.27 10.90 5.19
N ILE A 33 -9.82 11.84 5.96
CA ILE A 33 -10.36 11.65 7.34
C ILE A 33 -11.67 10.82 7.38
N ALA A 34 -12.05 10.13 6.31
CA ALA A 34 -13.31 9.39 6.23
C ALA A 34 -13.11 7.87 6.46
N PRO A 35 -13.53 7.29 7.60
CA PRO A 35 -13.35 5.86 7.86
C PRO A 35 -14.19 4.94 6.92
N PRO A 36 -13.65 3.77 6.51
CA PRO A 36 -14.33 2.78 5.69
C PRO A 36 -15.59 2.30 6.40
N LYS A 37 -16.71 2.23 5.68
CA LYS A 37 -17.98 1.78 6.28
C LYS A 37 -18.15 0.26 6.19
N TYR A 38 -17.48 -0.36 5.22
CA TYR A 38 -17.52 -1.80 4.96
C TYR A 38 -16.17 -2.47 5.24
N LYS A 39 -16.21 -3.75 5.61
CA LYS A 39 -15.02 -4.56 5.95
C LYS A 39 -14.13 -4.75 4.72
N GLU A 40 -14.75 -4.92 3.55
CA GLU A 40 -14.07 -5.06 2.27
C GLU A 40 -13.21 -3.84 1.94
N SER A 41 -13.74 -2.63 2.16
CA SER A 41 -13.01 -1.37 1.99
C SER A 41 -11.77 -1.27 2.90
N TYR A 42 -11.83 -1.87 4.10
CA TYR A 42 -10.71 -1.91 5.05
C TYR A 42 -9.56 -2.79 4.54
N ILE A 43 -9.89 -3.96 3.98
CA ILE A 43 -8.91 -4.90 3.39
C ILE A 43 -8.17 -4.22 2.24
N VAL A 44 -8.91 -3.60 1.31
CA VAL A 44 -8.33 -2.89 0.16
C VAL A 44 -7.37 -1.80 0.62
N THR A 45 -7.79 -1.00 1.61
CA THR A 45 -6.95 0.07 2.18
C THR A 45 -5.68 -0.46 2.84
N MET A 46 -5.76 -1.61 3.53
CA MET A 46 -4.59 -2.22 4.16
C MET A 46 -3.59 -2.76 3.14
N VAL A 47 -4.07 -3.40 2.07
CA VAL A 47 -3.23 -3.90 0.99
C VAL A 47 -2.50 -2.73 0.30
N ASP A 48 -3.21 -1.64 0.00
CA ASP A 48 -2.64 -0.43 -0.60
C ASP A 48 -1.48 0.13 0.25
N LYS A 49 -1.71 0.28 1.57
CA LYS A 49 -0.67 0.72 2.50
C LYS A 49 0.49 -0.26 2.64
N TYR A 50 0.23 -1.56 2.64
CA TYR A 50 1.28 -2.57 2.74
C TYR A 50 2.27 -2.45 1.57
N TRP A 51 1.75 -2.30 0.35
CA TRP A 51 2.59 -2.13 -0.83
C TRP A 51 3.37 -0.82 -0.78
N ALA A 52 2.73 0.29 -0.42
CA ALA A 52 3.39 1.59 -0.29
C ALA A 52 4.53 1.56 0.76
N VAL A 53 4.28 0.95 1.92
CA VAL A 53 5.31 0.81 2.97
C VAL A 53 6.43 -0.12 2.51
N LYS A 54 6.10 -1.26 1.88
CA LYS A 54 7.10 -2.20 1.37
C LYS A 54 8.05 -1.52 0.37
N GLU A 55 7.49 -0.75 -0.56
CA GLU A 55 8.28 -0.01 -1.55
C GLU A 55 9.15 1.05 -0.87
N ALA A 56 8.59 1.83 0.07
CA ALA A 56 9.35 2.83 0.83
C ALA A 56 10.47 2.23 1.70
N VAL A 57 10.27 1.03 2.26
CA VAL A 57 11.25 0.35 3.13
C VAL A 57 12.31 -0.41 2.33
N THR A 58 12.04 -0.77 1.07
CA THR A 58 13.02 -1.47 0.20
C THR A 58 14.36 -0.73 0.05
N PRO A 59 14.43 0.57 -0.28
CA PRO A 59 15.71 1.28 -0.36
C PRO A 59 16.42 1.39 0.99
N LEU A 60 15.67 1.55 2.08
CA LEU A 60 16.22 1.58 3.44
C LEU A 60 16.83 0.22 3.82
N ARG A 61 16.14 -0.88 3.52
CA ARG A 61 16.63 -2.25 3.73
C ARG A 61 17.88 -2.53 2.91
N ASN A 62 17.96 -2.06 1.68
CA ASN A 62 19.15 -2.22 0.83
C ASN A 62 20.33 -1.42 1.40
N ARG A 63 20.12 -0.16 1.83
CA ARG A 63 21.19 0.61 2.52
C ARG A 63 21.69 -0.03 3.82
N ILE A 64 20.79 -0.63 4.61
CA ILE A 64 21.16 -1.34 5.84
C ILE A 64 21.98 -2.60 5.52
N LYS A 65 21.63 -3.34 4.45
CA LYS A 65 22.40 -4.50 3.97
C LYS A 65 23.79 -4.12 3.44
N ASP A 66 23.91 -2.96 2.81
CA ASP A 66 25.18 -2.44 2.26
C ASP A 66 26.08 -1.80 3.33
N THR A 67 25.58 -1.58 4.54
CA THR A 67 26.37 -1.10 5.66
C THR A 67 27.45 -2.14 5.99
N LYS A 68 28.72 -1.73 5.95
CA LYS A 68 29.96 -2.54 6.02
C LYS A 68 30.00 -3.63 7.11
N PHE A 69 29.16 -3.53 8.14
CA PHE A 69 29.00 -4.51 9.20
C PHE A 69 28.52 -5.90 8.71
N PHE A 70 27.54 -5.96 7.80
CA PHE A 70 27.04 -7.25 7.28
C PHE A 70 27.95 -7.85 6.20
N ARG A 71 28.66 -7.00 5.43
CA ARG A 71 29.63 -7.44 4.41
C ARG A 71 30.84 -8.17 5.00
N ARG A 72 31.24 -7.84 6.24
CA ARG A 72 32.33 -8.53 6.94
C ARG A 72 31.94 -9.93 7.43
N LYS A 73 30.72 -10.12 7.94
CA LYS A 73 30.23 -11.44 8.40
C LYS A 73 30.06 -12.45 7.27
N THR A 74 29.64 -12.02 6.08
CA THR A 74 29.50 -12.91 4.91
C THR A 74 30.84 -13.32 4.30
N LEU A 75 31.88 -12.50 4.42
CA LEU A 75 33.23 -12.87 3.99
C LEU A 75 33.95 -13.78 5.00
N GLN A 76 33.71 -13.60 6.30
CA GLN A 76 34.38 -14.39 7.35
C GLN A 76 33.81 -15.81 7.50
N SER A 77 32.58 -16.07 7.04
CA SER A 77 31.95 -17.41 7.10
C SER A 77 32.31 -18.33 5.93
N LYS A 78 32.97 -17.83 4.87
CA LYS A 78 33.37 -18.64 3.70
C LYS A 78 34.80 -19.20 3.81
N HIS A 79 35.46 -19.03 4.96
CA HIS A 79 36.82 -19.48 5.21
C HIS A 79 36.91 -20.29 6.51
N ASN A 80 36.07 -21.32 6.64
CA ASN A 80 36.23 -22.46 7.54
C ASN A 80 35.61 -23.68 6.86
#